data_AF-A0A7Y2NNH4-F1
#
_entry.id   AF-A0A7Y2NNH4-F1
#
_cell.length_a   1.000
_cell.length_b   1.000
_cell.length_c   1.000
_cell.angle_alpha   90.00
_cell.angle_beta   90.00
_cell.angle_gamma   90.00
#
_symmetry.space_group_name_H-M   'P 1'
#
loop_
_entity.id
_entity.type
_entity.pdbx_description
1 polymer ?
#
loop_
_entity_poly.entity_id
_entity_poly.type
_entity_poly.pdbx_seq_one_letter_code
_entity_poly.pdbx_strand_id
1 'polypeptide(L)'
;MKVIKLILFAIFAPFIIGCSGEKTNAVSDQLNAIINEYQEHEGYNDSIYPLGLFTAEYYKQEADFSQGLMDKLQDIDRVQLTETEGISLDLLPYVLQETIDYYKYERYLNPLLSDAGFHSSLPYMVRPLTSYKKVKNYLNKLNAIPGYVDQHLVNLREGLKKGVSQPRVIFNGYETTYNDHIVDDYSKSYFYSPFMNLPSDMSDKQKDSVIVAAKEAIEASVIPQFKKIRQFFDSEYLPGTRTSIGVSETPGGEEYYQNRINYYTTSTSYSADDIHNIGLGEVERLKAQMEEIIEEVEFEGSFPEFLSFLRSDPQFYAKTPEELLMKARDMAKRADEQLPRFFKTLPRKP
;
A
#
# COMPACT_ATOMS: atom_id res chain seq x y z
N MET A 1 -32.01 15.15 88.24
CA MET A 1 -32.69 14.33 87.21
C MET A 1 -32.22 14.79 85.85
N LYS A 2 -31.51 13.91 85.14
CA LYS A 2 -30.87 14.16 83.84
C LYS A 2 -31.94 14.18 82.75
N VAL A 3 -31.95 15.22 81.90
CA VAL A 3 -32.52 15.14 80.55
C VAL A 3 -31.48 15.71 79.59
N ILE A 4 -31.01 14.82 78.73
CA ILE A 4 -29.95 15.01 77.74
C ILE A 4 -30.56 15.74 76.53
N LYS A 5 -29.93 16.83 76.07
CA LYS A 5 -30.12 17.35 74.71
C LYS A 5 -28.81 17.15 73.94
N LEU A 6 -28.88 16.27 72.94
CA LEU A 6 -27.84 16.03 71.94
C LEU A 6 -27.53 17.33 71.18
N ILE A 7 -26.25 17.69 71.10
CA ILE A 7 -25.73 18.65 70.13
C ILE A 7 -25.16 17.82 68.97
N LEU A 8 -25.82 17.86 67.81
CA LEU A 8 -25.25 17.35 66.56
C LEU A 8 -24.18 18.33 66.06
N PHE A 9 -22.92 17.91 66.06
CA PHE A 9 -21.85 18.56 65.31
C PHE A 9 -21.92 18.08 63.85
N ALA A 10 -22.34 18.95 62.94
CA ALA A 10 -22.21 18.70 61.51
C ALA A 10 -20.77 19.01 61.08
N ILE A 11 -19.98 17.97 60.80
CA ILE A 11 -18.66 18.09 60.18
C ILE A 11 -18.89 18.28 58.68
N PHE A 12 -18.69 19.51 58.20
CA PHE A 12 -18.71 19.85 56.77
C PHE A 12 -17.33 19.49 56.20
N ALA A 13 -17.22 18.34 55.55
CA ALA A 13 -16.04 17.99 54.76
C ALA A 13 -16.15 18.66 53.38
N PRO A 14 -15.20 19.52 52.96
CA PRO A 14 -15.23 20.08 51.63
C PRO A 14 -14.87 18.98 50.61
N PHE A 15 -15.84 18.64 49.78
CA PHE A 15 -15.63 17.89 48.54
C PHE A 15 -14.75 18.74 47.62
N ILE A 16 -13.47 18.37 47.50
CA ILE A 16 -12.59 18.88 46.44
C ILE A 16 -13.03 18.19 45.16
N ILE A 17 -13.90 18.85 44.39
CA ILE A 17 -14.21 18.47 43.02
C ILE A 17 -12.97 18.80 42.20
N GLY A 18 -12.28 17.76 41.71
CA GLY A 18 -11.04 17.89 40.96
C GLY A 18 -11.25 18.59 39.61
N CYS A 19 -10.43 19.60 39.32
CA CYS A 19 -10.28 20.22 38.00
C CYS A 19 -9.54 19.34 36.98
N SER A 20 -9.46 18.03 37.20
CA SER A 20 -8.76 17.10 36.30
C SER A 20 -9.60 16.78 35.05
N GLY A 21 -10.93 16.73 35.16
CA GLY A 21 -11.81 16.35 34.04
C GLY A 21 -11.90 17.36 32.90
N GLU A 22 -11.81 18.67 33.19
CA GLU A 22 -11.85 19.71 32.14
C GLU A 22 -10.58 19.74 31.28
N LYS A 23 -9.41 19.45 31.87
CA LYS A 23 -8.13 19.45 31.14
C LYS A 23 -7.97 18.22 30.24
N THR A 24 -8.38 17.04 30.73
CA THR A 24 -8.39 15.80 29.95
C THR A 24 -9.26 15.93 28.70
N ASN A 25 -10.46 16.52 28.82
CA ASN A 25 -11.32 16.77 27.67
C ASN A 25 -10.65 17.70 26.64
N ALA A 26 -9.93 18.73 27.09
CA ALA A 26 -9.28 19.68 26.19
C ALA A 26 -8.14 19.07 25.36
N VAL A 27 -7.32 18.18 25.93
CA VAL A 27 -6.21 17.52 25.20
C VAL A 27 -6.77 16.48 24.21
N SER A 28 -7.78 15.70 24.61
CA SER A 28 -8.50 14.80 23.71
C SER A 28 -9.13 15.55 22.54
N ASP A 29 -9.78 16.69 22.79
CA ASP A 29 -10.38 17.52 21.75
C ASP A 29 -9.34 18.08 20.77
N GLN A 30 -8.16 18.47 21.26
CA GLN A 30 -7.05 18.92 20.41
C GLN A 30 -6.54 17.80 19.50
N LEU A 31 -6.30 16.60 20.05
CA LEU A 31 -5.87 15.45 19.25
C LEU A 31 -6.92 15.09 18.20
N ASN A 32 -8.20 15.06 18.58
CA ASN A 32 -9.30 14.79 17.66
C ASN A 32 -9.41 15.86 16.56
N ALA A 33 -9.16 17.13 16.87
CA ALA A 33 -9.14 18.19 15.86
C ALA A 33 -8.02 17.96 14.83
N ILE A 34 -6.82 17.56 15.26
CA ILE A 34 -5.70 17.25 14.35
C ILE A 34 -6.02 16.02 13.50
N ILE A 35 -6.59 14.97 14.10
CA ILE A 35 -7.01 13.75 13.38
C ILE A 35 -8.08 14.10 12.34
N ASN A 36 -9.06 14.93 12.68
CA ASN A 36 -10.10 15.35 11.74
C ASN A 36 -9.50 16.20 10.61
N GLU A 37 -8.59 17.12 10.91
CA GLU A 37 -7.88 17.91 9.89
C GLU A 37 -7.12 17.00 8.91
N TYR A 38 -6.47 15.95 9.41
CA TYR A 38 -5.84 14.92 8.56
C TYR A 38 -6.85 14.15 7.70
N GLN A 39 -7.97 13.69 8.31
CA GLN A 39 -8.97 12.87 7.64
C GLN A 39 -9.79 13.62 6.59
N GLU A 40 -10.01 14.92 6.80
CA GLU A 40 -10.77 15.80 5.92
C GLU A 40 -9.90 16.47 4.85
N HIS A 41 -8.57 16.28 4.88
CA HIS A 41 -7.65 16.88 3.91
C HIS A 41 -7.86 16.32 2.50
N GLU A 42 -8.15 17.22 1.56
CA GLU A 42 -8.22 16.92 0.14
C GLU A 42 -7.05 17.62 -0.59
N GLY A 43 -5.94 16.91 -0.79
CA GLY A 43 -4.74 17.47 -1.41
C GLY A 43 -4.90 17.85 -2.89
N TYR A 44 -5.93 17.36 -3.58
CA TYR A 44 -6.27 17.75 -4.94
C TYR A 44 -7.75 17.51 -5.27
N ASN A 45 -8.24 18.18 -6.30
CA ASN A 45 -9.62 18.00 -6.78
C ASN A 45 -9.71 16.74 -7.67
N ASP A 46 -10.35 15.69 -7.15
CA ASP A 46 -10.53 14.40 -7.83
C ASP A 46 -11.37 14.48 -9.11
N SER A 47 -12.21 15.49 -9.24
CA SER A 47 -13.05 15.71 -10.41
C SER A 47 -12.26 16.35 -11.56
N ILE A 48 -11.17 17.06 -11.24
CA ILE A 48 -10.20 17.56 -12.21
C ILE A 48 -9.16 16.48 -12.55
N TYR A 49 -8.69 15.74 -11.55
CA TYR A 49 -7.67 14.69 -11.68
C TYR A 49 -8.22 13.32 -11.25
N PRO A 50 -9.11 12.68 -12.03
CA PRO A 50 -9.79 11.44 -11.61
C PRO A 50 -8.88 10.20 -11.58
N LEU A 51 -7.64 10.35 -12.04
CA LEU A 51 -6.57 9.35 -11.94
C LEU A 51 -5.46 9.77 -10.94
N GLY A 52 -5.59 10.93 -10.29
CA GLY A 52 -4.63 11.50 -9.35
C GLY A 52 -3.78 12.64 -9.93
N LEU A 53 -3.21 13.44 -9.02
CA LEU A 53 -2.25 14.51 -9.29
C LEU A 53 -0.85 14.01 -8.90
N PHE A 54 0.12 14.10 -9.81
CA PHE A 54 1.47 13.53 -9.64
C PHE A 54 2.56 14.56 -9.94
N THR A 55 2.36 15.82 -9.56
CA THR A 55 3.35 16.87 -9.76
C THR A 55 4.29 16.97 -8.55
N ALA A 56 5.52 17.43 -8.77
CA ALA A 56 6.44 17.71 -7.65
C ALA A 56 5.86 18.71 -6.65
N GLU A 57 5.10 19.70 -7.14
CA GLU A 57 4.40 20.69 -6.32
C GLU A 57 3.33 20.04 -5.43
N TYR A 58 2.55 19.10 -5.94
CA TYR A 58 1.58 18.36 -5.14
C TYR A 58 2.27 17.60 -3.99
N TYR A 59 3.31 16.83 -4.29
CA TYR A 59 4.03 16.09 -3.25
C TYR A 59 4.67 17.01 -2.21
N LYS A 60 5.14 18.19 -2.62
CA LYS A 60 5.64 19.20 -1.69
C LYS A 60 4.52 19.70 -0.77
N GLN A 61 3.35 20.03 -1.31
CA GLN A 61 2.21 20.50 -0.53
C GLN A 61 1.75 19.46 0.49
N GLU A 62 1.70 18.18 0.12
CA GLU A 62 1.35 17.09 1.04
C GLU A 62 2.38 16.93 2.16
N ALA A 63 3.68 17.07 1.84
CA ALA A 63 4.75 17.00 2.83
C ALA A 63 4.71 18.21 3.79
N ASP A 64 4.50 19.42 3.27
CA ASP A 64 4.38 20.64 4.08
C ASP A 64 3.14 20.57 4.99
N PHE A 65 2.00 20.09 4.48
CA PHE A 65 0.79 19.84 5.27
C PHE A 65 1.06 18.82 6.38
N SER A 66 1.70 17.71 6.04
CA SER A 66 2.03 16.66 7.01
C SER A 66 2.98 17.16 8.09
N GLN A 67 3.97 17.98 7.74
CA GLN A 67 4.87 18.62 8.70
C GLN A 67 4.09 19.55 9.64
N GLY A 68 3.16 20.36 9.11
CA GLY A 68 2.31 21.23 9.92
C GLY A 68 1.46 20.49 10.94
N LEU A 69 0.95 19.30 10.61
CA LEU A 69 0.25 18.44 11.57
C LEU A 69 1.22 17.82 12.58
N MET A 70 2.40 17.41 12.14
CA MET A 70 3.42 16.83 13.01
C MET A 70 3.90 17.82 14.07
N ASP A 71 4.02 19.11 13.71
CA ASP A 71 4.35 20.19 14.64
C ASP A 71 3.23 20.38 15.69
N LYS A 72 1.95 20.34 15.28
CA LYS A 72 0.81 20.40 16.22
C LYS A 72 0.78 19.23 17.20
N LEU A 73 1.18 18.03 16.76
CA LEU A 73 1.16 16.82 17.60
C LEU A 73 2.22 16.86 18.72
N GLN A 74 3.31 17.61 18.56
CA GLN A 74 4.36 17.73 19.59
C GLN A 74 3.85 18.37 20.88
N ASP A 75 2.81 19.18 20.80
CA ASP A 75 2.21 19.89 21.93
C ASP A 75 1.17 19.04 22.70
N ILE A 76 0.86 17.83 22.23
CA ILE A 76 -0.15 16.96 22.85
C ILE A 76 0.45 16.17 24.03
N ASP A 77 -0.05 16.45 25.24
CA ASP A 77 0.38 15.74 26.45
C ASP A 77 -0.23 14.32 26.51
N ARG A 78 0.57 13.34 26.12
CA ARG A 78 0.21 11.91 26.13
C ARG A 78 -0.33 11.42 27.48
N VAL A 79 0.10 11.99 28.61
CA VAL A 79 -0.31 11.52 29.95
C VAL A 79 -1.81 11.77 30.20
N GLN A 80 -2.40 12.72 29.47
CA GLN A 80 -3.80 13.09 29.60
C GLN A 80 -4.72 12.32 28.63
N LEU A 81 -4.17 11.39 27.84
CA LEU A 81 -4.93 10.60 26.87
C LEU A 81 -5.34 9.24 27.42
N THR A 82 -6.45 8.71 26.94
CA THR A 82 -6.78 7.29 27.07
C THR A 82 -5.78 6.42 26.30
N GLU A 83 -5.76 5.12 26.56
CA GLU A 83 -4.90 4.18 25.83
C GLU A 83 -5.14 4.25 24.31
N THR A 84 -6.41 4.25 23.88
CA THR A 84 -6.79 4.33 22.47
C THR A 84 -6.33 5.63 21.82
N GLU A 85 -6.50 6.76 22.50
CA GLU A 85 -6.04 8.05 22.00
C GLU A 85 -4.51 8.13 21.97
N GLY A 86 -3.84 7.56 22.97
CA GLY A 86 -2.39 7.42 22.99
C GLY A 86 -1.88 6.62 21.79
N ILE A 87 -2.56 5.52 21.42
CA ILE A 87 -2.25 4.77 20.19
C ILE A 87 -2.44 5.65 18.95
N SER A 88 -3.52 6.43 18.86
CA SER A 88 -3.71 7.37 17.74
C SER A 88 -2.60 8.42 17.67
N LEU A 89 -2.17 8.97 18.82
CA LEU A 89 -1.05 9.90 18.92
C LEU A 89 0.28 9.25 18.50
N ASP A 90 0.47 7.96 18.79
CA ASP A 90 1.67 7.22 18.41
C ASP A 90 1.66 6.83 16.91
N LEU A 91 0.49 6.57 16.32
CA LEU A 91 0.32 6.12 14.92
C LEU A 91 0.29 7.26 13.90
N LEU A 92 -0.35 8.39 14.21
CA LEU A 92 -0.48 9.48 13.24
C LEU A 92 0.90 10.04 12.79
N PRO A 93 1.88 10.27 13.68
CA PRO A 93 3.23 10.67 13.27
C PRO A 93 3.90 9.69 12.32
N TYR A 94 3.69 8.38 12.49
CA TYR A 94 4.23 7.37 11.57
C TYR A 94 3.69 7.56 10.14
N VAL A 95 2.39 7.86 10.00
CA VAL A 95 1.76 8.11 8.70
C VAL A 95 2.23 9.43 8.10
N LEU A 96 2.29 10.50 8.90
CA LEU A 96 2.74 11.82 8.45
C LEU A 96 4.22 11.81 8.02
N GLN A 97 5.08 11.14 8.80
CA GLN A 97 6.49 11.02 8.50
C GLN A 97 6.73 10.28 7.18
N GLU A 98 5.92 9.28 6.85
CA GLU A 98 6.01 8.60 5.55
C GLU A 98 5.74 9.55 4.37
N THR A 99 4.74 10.42 4.48
CA THR A 99 4.46 11.45 3.46
C THR A 99 5.64 12.42 3.30
N ILE A 100 6.20 12.87 4.43
CA ILE A 100 7.37 13.76 4.46
C ILE A 100 8.58 13.09 3.82
N ASP A 101 8.87 11.84 4.21
CA ASP A 101 9.99 11.07 3.69
C ASP A 101 9.84 10.77 2.20
N TYR A 102 8.63 10.44 1.74
CA TYR A 102 8.34 10.18 0.35
C TYR A 102 8.70 11.38 -0.55
N TYR A 103 8.42 12.61 -0.07
CA TYR A 103 8.85 13.84 -0.73
C TYR A 103 10.36 14.11 -0.54
N LYS A 104 10.89 14.01 0.69
CA LYS A 104 12.30 14.25 1.02
C LYS A 104 13.24 13.44 0.14
N TYR A 105 12.94 12.16 -0.04
CA TYR A 105 13.72 11.26 -0.89
C TYR A 105 13.26 11.29 -2.36
N GLU A 106 12.30 12.12 -2.75
CA GLU A 106 11.83 12.27 -4.12
C GLU A 106 11.34 10.95 -4.76
N ARG A 107 10.67 10.10 -3.97
CA ARG A 107 10.26 8.76 -4.42
C ARG A 107 9.22 8.79 -5.53
N TYR A 108 8.49 9.90 -5.66
CA TYR A 108 7.59 10.16 -6.78
C TYR A 108 8.27 10.21 -8.16
N LEU A 109 9.59 10.36 -8.22
CA LEU A 109 10.35 10.36 -9.47
C LEU A 109 10.48 8.97 -10.11
N ASN A 110 10.26 7.90 -9.34
CA ASN A 110 10.33 6.53 -9.83
C ASN A 110 9.07 5.74 -9.45
N PRO A 111 7.91 6.01 -10.11
CA PRO A 111 6.64 5.35 -9.86
C PRO A 111 6.54 3.93 -10.46
N LEU A 112 7.66 3.22 -10.57
CA LEU A 112 7.76 1.90 -11.21
C LEU A 112 8.35 0.89 -10.22
N LEU A 113 7.84 -0.33 -10.24
CA LEU A 113 8.33 -1.53 -9.54
C LEU A 113 8.41 -2.70 -10.54
N SER A 114 8.91 -3.86 -10.10
CA SER A 114 8.96 -5.07 -10.94
C SER A 114 7.58 -5.60 -11.32
N ASP A 115 6.57 -5.37 -10.48
CA ASP A 115 5.21 -5.90 -10.59
C ASP A 115 4.12 -4.81 -10.58
N ALA A 116 4.52 -3.54 -10.43
CA ALA A 116 3.61 -2.40 -10.42
C ALA A 116 4.21 -1.20 -11.15
N GLY A 117 3.35 -0.26 -11.54
CA GLY A 117 3.74 0.93 -12.27
C GLY A 117 2.53 1.78 -12.59
N PHE A 118 2.74 3.06 -12.92
CA PHE A 118 1.65 3.96 -13.26
C PHE A 118 0.78 3.41 -14.40
N HIS A 119 1.39 2.89 -15.47
CA HIS A 119 0.67 2.33 -16.61
C HIS A 119 0.05 0.96 -16.34
N SER A 120 0.76 0.06 -15.64
CA SER A 120 0.26 -1.28 -15.31
C SER A 120 -0.81 -1.25 -14.21
N SER A 121 -1.00 -0.11 -13.54
CA SER A 121 -2.10 0.10 -12.60
C SER A 121 -3.43 0.43 -13.29
N LEU A 122 -3.39 0.98 -14.51
CA LEU A 122 -4.60 1.39 -15.24
C LEU A 122 -5.61 0.23 -15.44
N PRO A 123 -5.22 -1.00 -15.82
CA PRO A 123 -6.14 -2.12 -15.94
C PRO A 123 -6.96 -2.43 -14.67
N TYR A 124 -6.45 -2.10 -13.47
CA TYR A 124 -7.20 -2.32 -12.23
C TYR A 124 -8.43 -1.43 -12.10
N MET A 125 -8.61 -0.39 -12.93
CA MET A 125 -9.84 0.39 -12.93
C MET A 125 -10.97 -0.25 -13.74
N VAL A 126 -10.67 -1.29 -14.54
CA VAL A 126 -11.65 -2.01 -15.37
C VAL A 126 -12.55 -2.85 -14.47
N ARG A 127 -13.85 -2.49 -14.40
CA ARG A 127 -14.86 -3.15 -13.57
C ARG A 127 -16.20 -3.21 -14.31
N PRO A 128 -17.10 -4.15 -13.99
CA PRO A 128 -18.45 -4.17 -14.54
C PRO A 128 -19.18 -2.83 -14.33
N LEU A 129 -19.79 -2.31 -15.40
CA LEU A 129 -20.57 -1.08 -15.36
C LEU A 129 -21.99 -1.42 -14.94
N THR A 130 -22.35 -1.12 -13.68
CA THR A 130 -23.64 -1.49 -13.09
C THR A 130 -24.66 -0.34 -13.04
N SER A 131 -24.31 0.85 -13.52
CA SER A 131 -25.22 2.00 -13.63
C SER A 131 -24.69 3.07 -14.58
N TYR A 132 -25.55 3.96 -15.07
CA TYR A 132 -25.14 5.08 -15.91
C TYR A 132 -24.12 6.02 -15.24
N LYS A 133 -24.17 6.17 -13.90
CA LYS A 133 -23.15 6.94 -13.14
C LYS A 133 -21.77 6.29 -13.27
N LYS A 134 -21.68 4.96 -13.13
CA LYS A 134 -20.41 4.23 -13.28
C LYS A 134 -19.87 4.30 -14.70
N VAL A 135 -20.75 4.26 -15.72
CA VAL A 135 -20.37 4.45 -17.12
C VAL A 135 -19.69 5.80 -17.32
N LYS A 136 -20.31 6.89 -16.85
CA LYS A 136 -19.72 8.24 -16.95
C LYS A 136 -18.40 8.36 -16.20
N ASN A 137 -18.34 7.86 -14.97
CA ASN A 137 -17.10 7.90 -14.18
C ASN A 137 -15.96 7.14 -14.86
N TYR A 138 -16.25 6.00 -15.47
CA TYR A 138 -15.27 5.21 -16.19
C TYR A 138 -14.80 5.92 -17.47
N LEU A 139 -15.71 6.49 -18.26
CA LEU A 139 -15.37 7.33 -19.42
C LEU A 139 -14.49 8.52 -19.01
N ASN A 140 -14.80 9.20 -17.91
CA ASN A 140 -13.99 10.30 -17.40
C ASN A 140 -12.56 9.84 -17.07
N LYS A 141 -12.40 8.67 -16.44
CA LYS A 141 -11.08 8.09 -16.16
C LYS A 141 -10.32 7.74 -17.44
N LEU A 142 -10.97 7.10 -18.43
CA LEU A 142 -10.34 6.79 -19.71
C LEU A 142 -9.84 8.05 -20.44
N ASN A 143 -10.63 9.12 -20.40
CA ASN A 143 -10.27 10.40 -21.00
C ASN A 143 -9.22 11.19 -20.20
N ALA A 144 -8.99 10.84 -18.94
CA ALA A 144 -7.93 11.45 -18.13
C ALA A 144 -6.57 10.76 -18.29
N ILE A 145 -6.49 9.59 -18.95
CA ILE A 145 -5.24 8.85 -19.15
C ILE A 145 -4.13 9.71 -19.78
N PRO A 146 -4.38 10.55 -20.82
CA PRO A 146 -3.33 11.40 -21.38
C PRO A 146 -2.64 12.30 -20.35
N GLY A 147 -3.43 13.01 -19.54
CA GLY A 147 -2.89 13.88 -18.49
C GLY A 147 -2.20 13.11 -17.37
N TYR A 148 -2.70 11.92 -17.03
CA TYR A 148 -2.08 11.02 -16.06
C TYR A 148 -0.70 10.54 -16.53
N VAL A 149 -0.61 10.06 -17.77
CA VAL A 149 0.65 9.59 -18.38
C VAL A 149 1.65 10.74 -18.47
N ASP A 150 1.23 11.92 -18.91
CA ASP A 150 2.12 13.07 -19.07
C ASP A 150 2.80 13.49 -17.77
N GLN A 151 2.05 13.52 -16.66
CA GLN A 151 2.62 13.82 -15.34
C GLN A 151 3.71 12.81 -14.94
N HIS A 152 3.44 11.51 -15.12
CA HIS A 152 4.41 10.47 -14.79
C HIS A 152 5.65 10.50 -15.69
N LEU A 153 5.49 10.77 -16.99
CA LEU A 153 6.65 10.89 -17.88
C LEU A 153 7.54 12.09 -17.53
N VAL A 154 6.97 13.18 -17.01
CA VAL A 154 7.77 14.30 -16.46
C VAL A 154 8.60 13.84 -15.27
N ASN A 155 7.98 13.17 -14.30
CA ASN A 155 8.69 12.65 -13.11
C ASN A 155 9.78 11.65 -13.48
N LEU A 156 9.48 10.69 -14.37
CA LEU A 156 10.44 9.68 -14.80
C LEU A 156 11.66 10.31 -15.49
N ARG A 157 11.47 11.34 -16.32
CA ARG A 157 12.60 12.06 -16.93
C ARG A 157 13.48 12.75 -15.90
N GLU A 158 12.89 13.38 -14.90
CA GLU A 158 13.66 13.97 -13.81
C GLU A 158 14.36 12.91 -12.96
N GLY A 159 13.70 11.77 -12.71
CA GLY A 159 14.30 10.61 -12.07
C GLY A 159 15.55 10.14 -12.81
N LEU A 160 15.48 9.96 -14.12
CA LEU A 160 16.64 9.58 -14.95
C LEU A 160 17.80 10.59 -14.84
N LYS A 161 17.51 11.90 -14.88
CA LYS A 161 18.54 12.94 -14.73
C LYS A 161 19.24 12.89 -13.37
N LYS A 162 18.51 12.51 -12.32
CA LYS A 162 19.01 12.39 -10.95
C LYS A 162 19.59 11.02 -10.61
N GLY A 163 19.54 10.06 -11.54
CA GLY A 163 19.94 8.67 -11.28
C GLY A 163 18.95 7.89 -10.40
N VAL A 164 17.73 8.40 -10.25
CA VAL A 164 16.62 7.77 -9.52
C VAL A 164 15.77 6.97 -10.51
N SER A 165 16.14 5.72 -10.74
CA SER A 165 15.41 4.78 -11.60
C SER A 165 15.39 3.37 -11.00
N GLN A 166 14.59 2.48 -11.59
CA GLN A 166 14.75 1.05 -11.35
C GLN A 166 16.04 0.50 -11.99
N PRO A 167 16.64 -0.59 -11.46
CA PRO A 167 17.75 -1.30 -12.10
C PRO A 167 17.33 -1.86 -13.46
N ARG A 168 18.20 -1.75 -14.47
CA ARG A 168 17.93 -2.29 -15.81
C ARG A 168 17.55 -3.77 -15.83
N VAL A 169 18.11 -4.57 -14.91
CA VAL A 169 17.92 -6.02 -14.86
C VAL A 169 16.46 -6.44 -14.63
N ILE A 170 15.63 -5.60 -14.01
CA ILE A 170 14.25 -5.97 -13.68
C ILE A 170 13.28 -5.83 -14.88
N PHE A 171 13.74 -5.27 -16.01
CA PHE A 171 12.88 -4.97 -17.15
C PHE A 171 12.74 -6.11 -18.17
N ASN A 172 13.28 -7.29 -17.90
CA ASN A 172 13.10 -8.44 -18.78
C ASN A 172 11.62 -8.88 -18.80
N GLY A 173 10.97 -8.84 -19.96
CA GLY A 173 9.55 -9.15 -20.13
C GLY A 173 8.60 -8.02 -19.73
N TYR A 174 9.12 -6.87 -19.29
CA TYR A 174 8.33 -5.73 -18.86
C TYR A 174 7.54 -5.11 -20.00
N GLU A 175 7.96 -5.33 -21.26
CA GLU A 175 7.30 -4.82 -22.45
C GLU A 175 5.86 -5.31 -22.63
N THR A 176 5.52 -6.45 -22.04
CA THR A 176 4.15 -6.98 -22.01
C THR A 176 3.18 -6.02 -21.30
N THR A 177 3.66 -5.28 -20.28
CA THR A 177 2.85 -4.34 -19.49
C THR A 177 2.28 -3.17 -20.29
N TYR A 178 2.84 -2.87 -21.47
CA TYR A 178 2.29 -1.86 -22.38
C TYR A 178 1.88 -2.43 -23.74
N ASN A 179 2.56 -3.46 -24.28
CA ASN A 179 2.25 -4.01 -25.60
C ASN A 179 0.88 -4.67 -25.65
N ASP A 180 0.44 -5.33 -24.58
CA ASP A 180 -0.86 -6.01 -24.52
C ASP A 180 -2.06 -5.03 -24.62
N HIS A 181 -1.81 -3.74 -24.43
CA HIS A 181 -2.81 -2.68 -24.52
C HIS A 181 -2.77 -1.93 -25.86
N ILE A 182 -1.82 -2.24 -26.73
CA ILE A 182 -1.69 -1.66 -28.07
C ILE A 182 -2.38 -2.60 -29.07
N VAL A 183 -3.67 -2.37 -29.28
CA VAL A 183 -4.50 -3.16 -30.20
C VAL A 183 -4.84 -2.35 -31.46
N ASP A 184 -5.07 -3.04 -32.58
CA ASP A 184 -5.45 -2.41 -33.86
C ASP A 184 -6.94 -2.03 -33.94
N ASP A 185 -7.77 -2.56 -33.04
CA ASP A 185 -9.22 -2.35 -33.00
C ASP A 185 -9.65 -2.07 -31.56
N TYR A 186 -10.36 -0.96 -31.34
CA TYR A 186 -10.84 -0.55 -30.02
C TYR A 186 -11.67 -1.63 -29.32
N SER A 187 -12.42 -2.44 -30.08
CA SER A 187 -13.28 -3.50 -29.54
C SER A 187 -12.48 -4.64 -28.90
N LYS A 188 -11.20 -4.80 -29.26
CA LYS A 188 -10.29 -5.78 -28.64
C LYS A 188 -9.60 -5.26 -27.39
N SER A 189 -9.73 -3.98 -27.07
CA SER A 189 -9.10 -3.39 -25.89
C SER A 189 -9.74 -3.93 -24.61
N TYR A 190 -8.91 -4.36 -23.65
CA TYR A 190 -9.40 -4.75 -22.33
C TYR A 190 -10.17 -3.61 -21.64
N PHE A 191 -9.76 -2.36 -21.88
CA PHE A 191 -10.45 -1.17 -21.38
C PHE A 191 -11.84 -0.95 -22.02
N TYR A 192 -12.10 -1.55 -23.18
CA TYR A 192 -13.42 -1.49 -23.81
C TYR A 192 -14.37 -2.57 -23.26
N SER A 193 -13.85 -3.65 -22.68
CA SER A 193 -14.63 -4.83 -22.28
C SER A 193 -15.87 -4.53 -21.41
N PRO A 194 -15.88 -3.56 -20.48
CA PRO A 194 -17.09 -3.30 -19.68
C PRO A 194 -18.24 -2.70 -20.49
N PHE A 195 -17.97 -2.01 -21.61
CA PHE A 195 -19.00 -1.44 -22.47
C PHE A 195 -19.72 -2.48 -23.32
N MET A 196 -19.21 -3.72 -23.40
CA MET A 196 -19.90 -4.83 -24.05
C MET A 196 -21.13 -5.29 -23.26
N ASN A 197 -21.18 -4.99 -21.96
CA ASN A 197 -22.28 -5.36 -21.05
C ASN A 197 -22.78 -4.11 -20.31
N LEU A 198 -23.47 -3.23 -21.04
CA LEU A 198 -24.04 -2.01 -20.45
C LEU A 198 -25.22 -2.33 -19.50
N PRO A 199 -25.43 -1.49 -18.47
CA PRO A 199 -26.60 -1.58 -17.60
C PRO A 199 -27.92 -1.64 -18.36
N SER A 200 -28.82 -2.53 -17.94
CA SER A 200 -30.13 -2.73 -18.59
C SER A 200 -31.09 -1.56 -18.38
N ASP A 201 -30.88 -0.74 -17.34
CA ASP A 201 -31.68 0.44 -16.99
C ASP A 201 -31.35 1.69 -17.84
N MET A 202 -30.39 1.60 -18.75
CA MET A 202 -30.09 2.67 -19.71
C MET A 202 -31.09 2.69 -20.88
N SER A 203 -31.50 3.89 -21.28
CA SER A 203 -32.25 4.10 -22.52
C SER A 203 -31.38 3.85 -23.76
N ASP A 204 -32.00 3.52 -24.89
CA ASP A 204 -31.26 3.22 -26.13
C ASP A 204 -30.42 4.41 -26.60
N LYS A 205 -30.96 5.63 -26.49
CA LYS A 205 -30.20 6.87 -26.77
C LYS A 205 -28.94 6.99 -25.89
N GLN A 206 -29.03 6.63 -24.61
CA GLN A 206 -27.85 6.64 -23.73
C GLN A 206 -26.85 5.57 -24.13
N LYS A 207 -27.30 4.36 -24.51
CA LYS A 207 -26.41 3.28 -24.97
C LYS A 207 -25.66 3.69 -26.24
N ASP A 208 -26.37 4.24 -27.23
CA ASP A 208 -25.76 4.70 -28.48
C ASP A 208 -24.70 5.77 -28.23
N SER A 209 -25.03 6.79 -27.43
CA SER A 209 -24.08 7.84 -27.04
C SER A 209 -22.86 7.29 -26.28
N VAL A 210 -23.07 6.32 -25.39
CA VAL A 210 -21.98 5.71 -24.60
C VAL A 210 -21.06 4.86 -25.48
N ILE A 211 -21.58 4.09 -26.43
CA ILE A 211 -20.75 3.28 -27.33
C ILE A 211 -19.86 4.16 -28.19
N VAL A 212 -20.39 5.28 -28.72
CA VAL A 212 -19.60 6.26 -29.48
C VAL A 212 -18.51 6.89 -28.61
N ALA A 213 -18.87 7.38 -27.42
CA ALA A 213 -17.91 7.98 -26.49
C ALA A 213 -16.84 6.98 -26.00
N ALA A 214 -17.22 5.72 -25.80
CA ALA A 214 -16.30 4.66 -25.42
C ALA A 214 -15.30 4.36 -26.53
N LYS A 215 -15.76 4.22 -27.77
CA LYS A 215 -14.89 4.07 -28.94
C LYS A 215 -13.87 5.21 -29.00
N GLU A 216 -14.35 6.46 -28.95
CA GLU A 216 -13.51 7.65 -29.02
C GLU A 216 -12.48 7.68 -27.88
N ALA A 217 -12.90 7.40 -26.63
CA ALA A 217 -11.99 7.34 -25.49
C ALA A 217 -10.88 6.30 -25.70
N ILE A 218 -11.21 5.11 -26.22
CA ILE A 218 -10.20 4.07 -26.46
C ILE A 218 -9.23 4.46 -27.58
N GLU A 219 -9.75 4.94 -28.71
CA GLU A 219 -8.95 5.28 -29.91
C GLU A 219 -8.10 6.54 -29.71
N ALA A 220 -8.62 7.55 -29.00
CA ALA A 220 -7.96 8.84 -28.83
C ALA A 220 -7.17 8.95 -27.50
N SER A 221 -7.68 8.36 -26.41
CA SER A 221 -7.14 8.58 -25.06
C SER A 221 -6.39 7.40 -24.48
N VAL A 222 -6.73 6.15 -24.85
CA VAL A 222 -6.10 4.95 -24.24
C VAL A 222 -4.96 4.39 -25.10
N ILE A 223 -5.27 3.89 -26.30
CA ILE A 223 -4.29 3.19 -27.14
C ILE A 223 -3.08 4.09 -27.48
N PRO A 224 -3.25 5.37 -27.85
CA PRO A 224 -2.12 6.25 -28.13
C PRO A 224 -1.20 6.45 -26.93
N GLN A 225 -1.73 6.43 -25.71
CA GLN A 225 -0.92 6.62 -24.51
C GLN A 225 -0.07 5.39 -24.20
N PHE A 226 -0.58 4.18 -24.42
CA PHE A 226 0.26 2.97 -24.35
C PHE A 226 1.35 2.95 -25.43
N LYS A 227 1.07 3.44 -26.64
CA LYS A 227 2.10 3.63 -27.67
C LYS A 227 3.17 4.65 -27.24
N LYS A 228 2.74 5.76 -26.62
CA LYS A 228 3.63 6.79 -26.06
C LYS A 228 4.50 6.26 -24.93
N ILE A 229 3.92 5.46 -24.03
CA ILE A 229 4.63 4.78 -22.94
C ILE A 229 5.69 3.86 -23.53
N ARG A 230 5.33 2.96 -24.47
CA ARG A 230 6.30 2.09 -25.15
C ARG A 230 7.46 2.89 -25.74
N GLN A 231 7.16 3.92 -26.51
CA GLN A 231 8.17 4.77 -27.12
C GLN A 231 9.10 5.38 -26.06
N PHE A 232 8.55 5.93 -24.98
CA PHE A 232 9.34 6.48 -23.88
C PHE A 232 10.24 5.44 -23.23
N PHE A 233 9.72 4.24 -22.95
CA PHE A 233 10.50 3.16 -22.36
C PHE A 233 11.67 2.74 -23.26
N ASP A 234 11.40 2.51 -24.54
CA ASP A 234 12.41 2.03 -25.49
C ASP A 234 13.49 3.07 -25.79
N SER A 235 13.11 4.35 -25.90
CA SER A 235 14.00 5.41 -26.37
C SER A 235 14.65 6.26 -25.28
N GLU A 236 14.01 6.41 -24.11
CA GLU A 236 14.48 7.29 -23.04
C GLU A 236 14.77 6.50 -21.76
N TYR A 237 13.79 5.76 -21.24
CA TYR A 237 13.89 5.17 -19.91
C TYR A 237 14.89 4.02 -19.84
N LEU A 238 14.71 2.95 -20.63
CA LEU A 238 15.58 1.77 -20.58
C LEU A 238 17.05 2.11 -20.87
N PRO A 239 17.39 2.96 -21.86
CA PRO A 239 18.77 3.41 -22.06
C PRO A 239 19.34 4.23 -20.90
N GLY A 240 18.48 5.00 -20.21
CA GLY A 240 18.88 5.86 -19.09
C GLY A 240 18.82 5.20 -17.71
N THR A 241 18.27 3.99 -17.59
CA THR A 241 18.17 3.30 -16.30
C THR A 241 19.53 2.92 -15.73
N ARG A 242 19.65 2.99 -14.41
CA ARG A 242 20.84 2.54 -13.68
C ARG A 242 21.09 1.04 -13.85
N THR A 243 22.35 0.64 -13.78
CA THR A 243 22.78 -0.77 -13.77
C THR A 243 23.11 -1.28 -12.37
N SER A 244 23.33 -0.38 -11.40
CA SER A 244 23.44 -0.76 -9.99
C SER A 244 22.16 -1.45 -9.53
N ILE A 245 22.25 -2.32 -8.53
CA ILE A 245 21.12 -3.13 -8.07
C ILE A 245 20.53 -2.51 -6.81
N GLY A 246 21.38 -2.27 -5.80
CA GLY A 246 20.96 -1.74 -4.52
C GLY A 246 20.47 -0.30 -4.63
N VAL A 247 19.42 0.04 -3.88
CA VAL A 247 19.01 1.45 -3.75
C VAL A 247 20.06 2.27 -3.02
N SER A 248 20.86 1.62 -2.15
CA SER A 248 22.01 2.22 -1.47
C SER A 248 23.06 2.80 -2.43
N GLU A 249 23.12 2.29 -3.65
CA GLU A 249 24.03 2.76 -4.71
C GLU A 249 23.51 3.99 -5.47
N THR A 250 22.36 4.55 -5.06
CA THR A 250 21.79 5.78 -5.62
C THR A 250 22.15 7.00 -4.77
N PRO A 251 22.07 8.25 -5.28
CA PRO A 251 22.30 9.45 -4.47
C PRO A 251 21.37 9.50 -3.24
N GLY A 252 21.94 9.61 -2.03
CA GLY A 252 21.20 9.54 -0.76
C GLY A 252 20.63 8.14 -0.44
N GLY A 253 21.05 7.12 -1.19
CA GLY A 253 20.48 5.77 -1.15
C GLY A 253 20.67 5.03 0.15
N GLU A 254 21.81 5.21 0.82
CA GLU A 254 22.11 4.56 2.11
C GLU A 254 21.19 5.09 3.23
N GLU A 255 21.05 6.41 3.33
CA GLU A 255 20.10 7.05 4.25
C GLU A 255 18.66 6.61 3.95
N TYR A 256 18.28 6.57 2.67
CA TYR A 256 16.96 6.10 2.27
C TYR A 256 16.75 4.61 2.61
N TYR A 257 17.76 3.76 2.41
CA TYR A 257 17.66 2.35 2.74
C TYR A 257 17.45 2.13 4.24
N GLN A 258 18.21 2.85 5.08
CA GLN A 258 18.01 2.81 6.52
C GLN A 258 16.64 3.36 6.92
N ASN A 259 16.16 4.42 6.27
CA ASN A 259 14.82 4.94 6.47
C ASN A 259 13.73 3.90 6.14
N ARG A 260 13.90 3.12 5.05
CA ARG A 260 12.98 2.03 4.70
C ARG A 260 13.05 0.84 5.66
N ILE A 261 14.23 0.52 6.18
CA ILE A 261 14.37 -0.45 7.28
C ILE A 261 13.50 0.03 8.44
N ASN A 262 13.72 1.26 8.92
CA ASN A 262 13.00 1.79 10.07
C ASN A 262 11.48 1.78 9.87
N TYR A 263 11.02 2.13 8.67
CA TYR A 263 9.61 2.11 8.30
C TYR A 263 9.04 0.68 8.35
N TYR A 264 9.61 -0.26 7.59
CA TYR A 264 9.05 -1.61 7.46
C TYR A 264 9.22 -2.47 8.72
N THR A 265 10.26 -2.25 9.52
CA THR A 265 10.45 -2.94 10.80
C THR A 265 9.79 -2.22 11.96
N THR A 266 9.27 -1.00 11.76
CA THR A 266 8.75 -0.10 12.82
C THR A 266 9.76 0.10 13.96
N SER A 267 11.06 0.07 13.65
CA SER A 267 12.13 0.08 14.64
C SER A 267 13.37 0.80 14.12
N THR A 268 13.92 1.70 14.93
CA THR A 268 15.19 2.39 14.68
C THR A 268 16.38 1.72 15.38
N SER A 269 16.17 0.54 15.97
CA SER A 269 17.17 -0.16 16.78
C SER A 269 18.18 -0.94 15.96
N TYR A 270 17.92 -1.16 14.67
CA TYR A 270 18.72 -2.02 13.81
C TYR A 270 19.24 -1.27 12.58
N SER A 271 20.53 -1.38 12.34
CA SER A 271 21.14 -1.01 11.07
C SER A 271 20.93 -2.08 10.00
N ALA A 272 21.21 -1.75 8.74
CA ALA A 272 21.28 -2.73 7.65
C ALA A 272 22.26 -3.88 7.96
N ASP A 273 23.41 -3.58 8.55
CA ASP A 273 24.43 -4.58 8.91
C ASP A 273 23.97 -5.48 10.06
N ASP A 274 23.27 -4.92 11.05
CA ASP A 274 22.69 -5.72 12.14
C ASP A 274 21.70 -6.76 11.58
N ILE A 275 20.79 -6.32 10.70
CA ILE A 275 19.81 -7.20 10.07
C ILE A 275 20.51 -8.26 9.20
N HIS A 276 21.53 -7.88 8.46
CA HIS A 276 22.30 -8.84 7.64
C HIS A 276 22.94 -9.93 8.51
N ASN A 277 23.59 -9.54 9.61
CA ASN A 277 24.25 -10.49 10.51
C ASN A 277 23.25 -11.39 11.24
N ILE A 278 22.10 -10.85 11.68
CA ILE A 278 20.99 -11.65 12.21
C ILE A 278 20.53 -12.69 11.16
N GLY A 279 20.36 -12.26 9.91
CA GLY A 279 19.95 -13.14 8.81
C GLY A 279 20.95 -14.27 8.56
N LEU A 280 22.25 -14.00 8.56
CA LEU A 280 23.28 -15.04 8.42
C LEU A 280 23.22 -16.07 9.55
N GLY A 281 23.05 -15.61 10.80
CA GLY A 281 22.89 -16.50 11.95
C GLY A 281 21.64 -17.36 11.86
N GLU A 282 20.51 -16.79 11.42
CA GLU A 282 19.27 -17.55 11.22
C GLU A 282 19.36 -18.55 10.08
N VAL A 283 20.07 -18.24 8.99
CA VAL A 283 20.33 -19.19 7.89
C VAL A 283 21.14 -20.39 8.40
N GLU A 284 22.20 -20.16 9.17
CA GLU A 284 22.99 -21.23 9.77
C GLU A 284 22.14 -22.09 10.71
N ARG A 285 21.41 -21.45 11.63
CA ARG A 285 20.54 -22.12 12.60
C ARG A 285 19.47 -22.98 11.93
N LEU A 286 18.77 -22.44 10.92
CA LEU A 286 17.72 -23.16 10.20
C LEU A 286 18.28 -24.29 9.36
N LYS A 287 19.46 -24.11 8.75
CA LYS A 287 20.12 -25.17 7.99
C LYS A 287 20.47 -26.36 8.88
N ALA A 288 21.01 -26.12 10.07
CA ALA A 288 21.30 -27.18 11.04
C ALA A 288 20.03 -27.96 11.44
N GLN A 289 18.92 -27.26 11.69
CA GLN A 289 17.63 -27.91 11.98
C GLN A 289 17.11 -28.74 10.81
N MET A 290 17.34 -28.29 9.57
CA MET A 290 16.97 -29.08 8.39
C MET A 290 17.83 -30.34 8.25
N GLU A 291 19.13 -30.27 8.59
CA GLU A 291 20.01 -31.45 8.59
C GLU A 291 19.56 -32.48 9.63
N GLU A 292 19.17 -32.06 10.84
CA GLU A 292 18.56 -32.96 11.86
C GLU A 292 17.31 -33.69 11.32
N ILE A 293 16.44 -32.97 10.59
CA ILE A 293 15.24 -33.56 10.00
C ILE A 293 15.59 -34.56 8.88
N ILE A 294 16.59 -34.26 8.05
CA ILE A 294 17.06 -35.16 6.98
C ILE A 294 17.52 -36.50 7.57
N GLU A 295 18.24 -36.45 8.70
CA GLU A 295 18.65 -37.64 9.44
C GLU A 295 17.44 -38.38 10.03
N GLU A 296 16.50 -37.67 10.67
CA GLU A 296 15.30 -38.26 11.28
C GLU A 296 14.42 -39.01 10.26
N VAL A 297 14.29 -38.48 9.04
CA VAL A 297 13.49 -39.11 7.98
C VAL A 297 14.28 -40.14 7.16
N GLU A 298 15.52 -40.45 7.57
CA GLU A 298 16.40 -41.44 6.96
C GLU A 298 16.58 -41.21 5.45
N PHE A 299 16.70 -39.94 5.03
CA PHE A 299 16.90 -39.62 3.61
C PHE A 299 18.36 -39.86 3.21
N GLU A 300 18.55 -40.74 2.24
CA GLU A 300 19.86 -41.05 1.66
C GLU A 300 20.21 -40.05 0.54
N GLY A 301 21.17 -39.16 0.81
CA GLY A 301 21.68 -38.20 -0.18
C GLY A 301 22.23 -36.93 0.46
N SER A 302 22.64 -36.00 -0.39
CA SER A 302 23.10 -34.67 0.01
C SER A 302 21.93 -33.72 0.28
N PHE A 303 22.20 -32.64 1.03
CA PHE A 303 21.21 -31.60 1.30
C PHE A 303 20.57 -31.02 0.01
N PRO A 304 21.32 -30.69 -1.08
CA PRO A 304 20.71 -30.28 -2.33
C PRO A 304 19.81 -31.35 -2.96
N GLU A 305 20.16 -32.64 -2.85
CA GLU A 305 19.33 -33.74 -3.34
C GLU A 305 18.04 -33.86 -2.53
N PHE A 306 18.09 -33.67 -1.21
CA PHE A 306 16.90 -33.61 -0.37
C PHE A 306 15.97 -32.45 -0.79
N LEU A 307 16.52 -31.26 -1.03
CA LEU A 307 15.73 -30.14 -1.54
C LEU A 307 15.14 -30.43 -2.93
N SER A 308 15.88 -31.13 -3.80
CA SER A 308 15.39 -31.55 -5.10
C SER A 308 14.27 -32.57 -4.97
N PHE A 309 14.38 -33.53 -4.07
CA PHE A 309 13.34 -34.50 -3.75
C PHE A 309 12.06 -33.81 -3.32
N LEU A 310 12.11 -32.90 -2.34
CA LEU A 310 10.94 -32.13 -1.88
C LEU A 310 10.29 -31.29 -2.99
N ARG A 311 11.08 -30.79 -3.95
CA ARG A 311 10.59 -29.95 -5.05
C ARG A 311 10.08 -30.71 -6.27
N SER A 312 10.32 -32.01 -6.37
CA SER A 312 10.11 -32.74 -7.62
C SER A 312 9.37 -34.06 -7.46
N ASP A 313 9.40 -34.66 -6.27
CA ASP A 313 8.77 -35.94 -6.07
C ASP A 313 7.23 -35.82 -6.20
N PRO A 314 6.60 -36.62 -7.08
CA PRO A 314 5.16 -36.56 -7.31
C PRO A 314 4.29 -36.75 -6.06
N GLN A 315 4.83 -37.34 -4.98
CA GLN A 315 4.09 -37.52 -3.72
C GLN A 315 3.69 -36.20 -3.06
N PHE A 316 4.43 -35.11 -3.31
CA PHE A 316 4.17 -33.79 -2.75
C PHE A 316 3.17 -32.96 -3.57
N TYR A 317 2.70 -33.49 -4.70
CA TYR A 317 1.83 -32.77 -5.64
C TYR A 317 0.43 -33.38 -5.74
N ALA A 318 -0.58 -32.53 -5.63
CA ALA A 318 -1.95 -32.89 -5.99
C ALA A 318 -2.08 -33.05 -7.51
N LYS A 319 -2.84 -34.04 -7.97
CA LYS A 319 -3.00 -34.37 -9.38
C LYS A 319 -4.14 -33.64 -10.05
N THR A 320 -5.11 -33.13 -9.27
CA THR A 320 -6.24 -32.35 -9.79
C THR A 320 -6.52 -31.12 -8.92
N PRO A 321 -7.18 -30.08 -9.48
CA PRO A 321 -7.62 -28.92 -8.70
C PRO A 321 -8.50 -29.29 -7.50
N GLU A 322 -9.37 -30.30 -7.65
CA GLU A 322 -10.24 -30.78 -6.57
C GLU A 322 -9.42 -31.43 -5.44
N GLU A 323 -8.40 -32.21 -5.80
CA GLU A 323 -7.50 -32.82 -4.81
C GLU A 323 -6.71 -31.74 -4.06
N LEU A 324 -6.19 -30.73 -4.77
CA LEU A 324 -5.49 -29.61 -4.15
C LEU A 324 -6.39 -28.90 -3.14
N LEU A 325 -7.62 -28.59 -3.53
CA LEU A 325 -8.60 -27.93 -2.67
C LEU A 325 -8.96 -28.80 -1.45
N MET A 326 -9.11 -30.10 -1.66
CA MET A 326 -9.38 -31.05 -0.58
C MET A 326 -8.24 -31.07 0.45
N LYS A 327 -6.98 -31.22 0.00
CA LYS A 327 -5.81 -31.21 0.89
C LYS A 327 -5.69 -29.89 1.67
N ALA A 328 -5.87 -28.75 0.99
CA ALA A 328 -5.81 -27.44 1.64
C ALA A 328 -6.91 -27.27 2.70
N ARG A 329 -8.15 -27.70 2.41
CA ARG A 329 -9.27 -27.66 3.36
C ARG A 329 -9.04 -28.55 4.57
N ASP A 330 -8.52 -29.75 4.36
CA ASP A 330 -8.18 -30.67 5.44
C ASP A 330 -7.10 -30.09 6.36
N MET A 331 -6.01 -29.55 5.81
CA MET A 331 -4.97 -28.88 6.58
C MET A 331 -5.51 -27.69 7.39
N ALA A 332 -6.36 -26.86 6.77
CA ALA A 332 -7.00 -25.75 7.46
C ALA A 332 -7.88 -26.23 8.64
N LYS A 333 -8.63 -27.32 8.47
CA LYS A 333 -9.48 -27.86 9.55
C LYS A 333 -8.69 -28.48 10.69
N ARG A 334 -7.55 -29.13 10.39
CA ARG A 334 -6.62 -29.59 11.43
C ARG A 334 -6.01 -28.42 12.20
N ALA A 335 -5.66 -27.33 11.51
CA ALA A 335 -5.20 -26.11 12.17
C ALA A 335 -6.30 -25.50 13.06
N ASP A 336 -7.54 -25.35 12.53
CA ASP A 336 -8.69 -24.82 13.27
C ASP A 336 -8.93 -25.54 14.60
N GLU A 337 -8.74 -26.86 14.63
CA GLU A 337 -8.91 -27.69 15.82
C GLU A 337 -7.81 -27.43 16.88
N GLN A 338 -6.60 -27.05 16.47
CA GLN A 338 -5.52 -26.68 17.39
C GLN A 338 -5.66 -25.26 17.94
N LEU A 339 -6.29 -24.32 17.21
CA LEU A 339 -6.34 -22.91 17.57
C LEU A 339 -6.88 -22.61 18.99
N PRO A 340 -7.98 -23.23 19.48
CA PRO A 340 -8.50 -22.98 20.82
C PRO A 340 -7.51 -23.29 21.95
N ARG A 341 -6.47 -24.11 21.69
CA ARG A 341 -5.43 -24.43 22.68
C ARG A 341 -4.47 -23.26 22.91
N PHE A 342 -4.35 -22.35 21.94
CA PHE A 342 -3.40 -21.23 21.96
C PHE A 342 -4.09 -19.87 22.02
N PHE A 343 -5.33 -19.76 21.54
CA PHE A 343 -6.05 -18.50 21.41
C PHE A 343 -7.40 -18.52 22.12
N LYS A 344 -7.58 -17.61 23.10
CA LYS A 344 -8.82 -17.47 23.87
C LYS A 344 -9.98 -16.92 23.04
N THR A 345 -9.69 -16.09 22.03
CA THR A 345 -10.69 -15.41 21.22
C THR A 345 -10.42 -15.71 19.75
N LEU A 346 -11.40 -16.33 19.08
CA LEU A 346 -11.33 -16.63 17.65
C LEU A 346 -12.35 -15.77 16.89
N PRO A 347 -11.94 -15.11 15.79
CA PRO A 347 -12.86 -14.33 14.99
C PRO A 347 -13.87 -15.24 14.27
N ARG A 348 -15.11 -14.75 14.09
CA ARG A 348 -16.18 -15.50 13.40
C ARG A 348 -16.13 -15.39 11.88
N LYS A 349 -15.33 -14.47 11.34
CA LYS A 349 -15.07 -14.28 9.92
C LYS A 349 -13.56 -14.21 9.72
N PRO A 350 -13.01 -14.83 8.65
CA PRO A 350 -11.63 -14.60 8.26
C PRO A 350 -11.40 -13.15 7.86
#